data_AF-A0A9D8EYJ8-F1
#
_entry.id   AF-A0A9D8EYJ8-F1
#
_cell.length_a   1.000
_cell.length_b   1.000
_cell.length_c   1.000
_cell.angle_alpha   90.00
_cell.angle_beta   90.00
_cell.angle_gamma   90.00
#
_symmetry.space_group_name_H-M   'P 1'
#
loop_
_entity.id
_entity.type
_entity.pdbx_description
1 polymer ?
#
loop_
_entity_poly.entity_id
_entity_poly.type
_entity_poly.pdbx_seq_one_letter_code
_entity_poly.pdbx_strand_id
1 'polypeptide(L)'
;MATEPEGPPLDVEEEEGGPVKSFFEHLEDLRWVFIRCATVLGISMLVCLIAGNWLVNVLKWPLGRATITPAGTNQQVHVSIGTNIVGSLRLGTNRLGTLDLGQAPDITLNLVALPLPGSTNTFLAFQLQTNNVPPKKTLAERVELLNLNPAGGFYVAFQVAIYGGFVLAAPFVLYYVGMFILPALRRSEKKHILPGFAIGTLLFAGGVSFCYFVMMPLALGASVKYSEWLGFSANQWRAEEYISFVCKFLLGMGLGFELPVVILTLVKLGILCHEQLAGFRRYMIAINLVLGAVLTTPEVLTQVMMAIPLQILYEISVWIAWYWERRDRKLALQDATSTDDFVSRG
;
A
#
# COMPACT_ATOMS: atom_id res chain seq x y z
N MET A 1 -57.48 48.42 -29.84
CA MET A 1 -56.49 47.50 -30.40
C MET A 1 -55.22 47.73 -29.60
N ALA A 2 -55.10 47.06 -28.45
CA ALA A 2 -54.05 47.29 -27.47
C ALA A 2 -52.87 46.35 -27.78
N THR A 3 -51.68 46.93 -27.85
CA THR A 3 -50.40 46.26 -28.03
C THR A 3 -49.98 45.57 -26.74
N GLU A 4 -49.79 44.26 -26.76
CA GLU A 4 -49.21 43.48 -25.68
C GLU A 4 -47.71 43.85 -25.50
N PRO A 5 -47.19 43.94 -24.25
CA PRO A 5 -45.77 44.16 -24.03
C PRO A 5 -45.00 42.85 -24.18
N GLU A 6 -43.99 42.83 -25.05
CA GLU A 6 -43.00 41.77 -25.14
C GLU A 6 -42.26 41.65 -23.80
N GLY A 7 -42.38 40.49 -23.15
CA GLY A 7 -41.54 40.12 -22.02
C GLY A 7 -40.09 39.91 -22.47
N PRO A 8 -39.08 40.20 -21.62
CA PRO A 8 -37.68 40.06 -22.00
C PRO A 8 -37.36 38.58 -22.29
N PRO A 9 -36.48 38.28 -23.27
CA PRO A 9 -36.03 36.92 -23.49
C PRO A 9 -35.25 36.47 -22.25
N LEU A 10 -35.75 35.44 -21.58
CA LEU A 10 -35.00 34.73 -20.56
C LEU A 10 -33.92 33.93 -21.29
N ASP A 11 -32.74 34.53 -21.42
CA ASP A 11 -31.50 33.84 -21.78
C ASP A 11 -31.11 32.90 -20.63
N VAL A 12 -31.92 31.88 -20.37
CA VAL A 12 -31.47 30.68 -19.68
C VAL A 12 -30.62 29.95 -20.70
N GLU A 13 -29.33 30.30 -20.77
CA GLU A 13 -28.35 29.43 -21.38
C GLU A 13 -28.47 28.08 -20.69
N GLU A 14 -29.13 27.14 -21.37
CA GLU A 14 -29.17 25.74 -20.98
C GLU A 14 -27.72 25.27 -20.81
N GLU A 15 -27.25 25.23 -19.55
CA GLU A 15 -26.05 24.55 -19.08
C GLU A 15 -26.18 23.02 -19.25
N GLU A 16 -26.72 22.59 -20.39
CA GLU A 16 -26.79 21.19 -20.78
C GLU A 16 -25.41 20.74 -21.27
N GLY A 17 -25.06 19.52 -20.88
CA GLY A 17 -23.74 18.92 -21.04
C GLY A 17 -23.28 18.79 -22.50
N GLY A 18 -22.28 17.93 -22.74
CA GLY A 18 -21.94 17.57 -24.11
C GLY A 18 -23.16 17.05 -24.89
N PRO A 19 -23.13 17.04 -26.23
CA PRO A 19 -24.23 16.47 -27.02
C PRO A 19 -24.60 15.09 -26.47
N VAL A 20 -25.88 14.89 -26.15
CA VAL A 20 -26.40 13.64 -25.59
C VAL A 20 -26.19 12.54 -26.62
N LYS A 21 -25.12 11.77 -26.46
CA LYS A 21 -24.81 10.64 -27.33
C LYS A 21 -25.88 9.57 -27.18
N SER A 22 -26.16 8.84 -28.27
CA SER A 22 -27.04 7.68 -28.20
C SER A 22 -26.46 6.60 -27.27
N PHE A 23 -27.30 5.85 -26.55
CA PHE A 23 -26.85 4.77 -25.65
C PHE A 23 -25.90 3.79 -26.34
N PHE A 24 -26.14 3.51 -27.62
CA PHE A 24 -25.27 2.64 -28.43
C PHE A 24 -23.89 3.25 -28.69
N GLU A 25 -23.81 4.56 -28.92
CA GLU A 25 -22.54 5.28 -29.06
C GLU A 25 -21.77 5.29 -27.72
N HIS A 26 -22.48 5.42 -26.60
CA HIS A 26 -21.87 5.33 -25.27
C HIS A 26 -21.32 3.92 -24.98
N LEU A 27 -22.03 2.86 -25.38
CA LEU A 27 -21.53 1.49 -25.28
C LEU A 27 -20.33 1.24 -26.21
N GLU A 28 -20.31 1.86 -27.38
CA GLU A 28 -19.17 1.77 -28.30
C GLU A 28 -17.93 2.47 -27.73
N ASP A 29 -18.10 3.67 -27.15
CA ASP A 29 -17.05 4.39 -26.42
C ASP A 29 -16.50 3.53 -25.26
N LEU A 30 -17.38 2.89 -24.47
CA LEU A 30 -17.00 2.02 -23.36
C LEU A 30 -16.16 0.83 -23.85
N ARG A 31 -16.58 0.18 -24.93
CA ARG A 31 -15.84 -0.96 -25.50
C ARG A 31 -14.44 -0.55 -25.94
N TRP A 32 -14.32 0.59 -26.62
CA TRP A 32 -13.02 1.10 -27.06
C TRP A 32 -12.11 1.49 -25.89
N VAL A 33 -12.67 2.07 -24.83
CA VAL A 33 -11.93 2.37 -23.60
C VAL A 33 -11.42 1.10 -22.94
N PHE A 34 -12.27 0.07 -22.84
CA PHE A 34 -11.86 -1.23 -22.30
C PHE A 34 -10.73 -1.88 -23.12
N ILE A 35 -10.82 -1.84 -24.45
CA ILE A 35 -9.77 -2.36 -25.34
C ILE A 35 -8.45 -1.61 -25.16
N ARG A 36 -8.47 -0.28 -25.07
CA ARG A 36 -7.25 0.52 -24.82
C ARG A 36 -6.64 0.22 -23.46
N CYS A 37 -7.46 0.13 -22.40
CA CYS A 37 -7.01 -0.25 -21.06
C CYS A 37 -6.37 -1.64 -21.07
N ALA A 38 -7.02 -2.63 -21.71
CA ALA A 38 -6.49 -3.98 -21.83
C ALA A 38 -5.17 -4.03 -22.61
N THR A 39 -5.05 -3.25 -23.68
CA THR A 39 -3.82 -3.17 -24.49
C THR A 39 -2.67 -2.57 -23.69
N VAL A 40 -2.89 -1.46 -22.99
CA VAL A 40 -1.86 -0.85 -22.15
C VAL A 40 -1.49 -1.76 -20.99
N LEU A 41 -2.45 -2.42 -20.36
CA LEU A 41 -2.19 -3.38 -19.30
C LEU A 41 -1.33 -4.55 -19.81
N GLY A 42 -1.64 -5.10 -20.99
CA GLY A 42 -0.86 -6.18 -21.60
C GLY A 42 0.58 -5.76 -21.89
N ILE A 43 0.78 -4.56 -22.44
CA ILE A 43 2.12 -3.99 -22.69
C ILE A 43 2.88 -3.80 -21.36
N SER A 44 2.24 -3.19 -20.36
CA SER A 44 2.83 -2.96 -19.04
C SER A 44 3.20 -4.26 -18.34
N MET A 45 2.34 -5.27 -18.42
CA MET A 45 2.59 -6.60 -17.85
C MET A 45 3.81 -7.26 -18.52
N LEU A 46 3.94 -7.15 -19.84
CA LEU A 46 5.10 -7.69 -20.58
C LEU A 46 6.39 -6.97 -20.18
N VAL A 47 6.36 -5.64 -20.04
CA VAL A 47 7.50 -4.85 -19.55
C VAL A 47 7.88 -5.27 -18.14
N CYS A 48 6.92 -5.45 -17.23
CA CYS A 48 7.18 -5.92 -15.87
C CYS A 48 7.72 -7.35 -15.82
N LEU A 49 7.29 -8.22 -16.75
CA LEU A 49 7.81 -9.58 -16.85
C LEU A 49 9.31 -9.58 -17.23
N ILE A 50 9.70 -8.75 -18.20
CA ILE A 50 11.11 -8.58 -18.60
C ILE A 50 11.92 -7.97 -17.44
N ALA A 51 11.37 -6.98 -16.76
CA ALA A 51 12.00 -6.31 -15.62
C ALA A 51 11.89 -7.09 -14.29
N GLY A 52 11.40 -8.33 -14.32
CA GLY A 52 11.01 -9.09 -13.12
C GLY A 52 12.11 -9.23 -12.07
N ASN A 53 13.37 -9.47 -12.48
CA ASN A 53 14.50 -9.60 -11.55
C ASN A 53 14.74 -8.30 -10.77
N TRP A 54 14.70 -7.16 -11.46
CA TRP A 54 14.87 -5.85 -10.83
C TRP A 54 13.70 -5.54 -9.88
N LEU A 55 12.47 -5.80 -10.32
CA LEU A 55 11.26 -5.62 -9.50
C LEU A 55 11.31 -6.46 -8.21
N VAL A 56 11.72 -7.72 -8.30
CA VAL A 56 11.84 -8.59 -7.11
C VAL A 56 12.86 -8.01 -6.10
N ASN A 57 13.95 -7.39 -6.57
CA ASN A 57 14.90 -6.74 -5.66
C ASN A 57 14.30 -5.50 -4.99
N VAL A 58 13.50 -4.72 -5.71
CA VAL A 58 12.73 -3.61 -5.13
C VAL A 58 11.75 -4.13 -4.09
N LEU A 59 11.02 -5.22 -4.36
CA LEU A 59 10.06 -5.79 -3.43
C LEU A 59 10.69 -6.38 -2.18
N LYS A 60 11.95 -6.84 -2.24
CA LYS A 60 12.69 -7.35 -1.06
C LYS A 60 13.20 -6.25 -0.13
N TRP A 61 13.36 -5.02 -0.61
CA TRP A 61 13.98 -3.94 0.16
C TRP A 61 13.28 -3.62 1.50
N PRO A 62 11.94 -3.56 1.59
CA PRO A 62 11.25 -3.33 2.86
C PRO A 62 11.51 -4.42 3.91
N LEU A 63 11.81 -5.65 3.48
CA LEU A 63 12.12 -6.76 4.40
C LEU A 63 13.34 -6.47 5.26
N GLY A 64 14.39 -5.88 4.67
CA GLY A 64 15.60 -5.49 5.39
C GLY A 64 15.41 -4.32 6.35
N ARG A 65 14.33 -3.54 6.22
CA ARG A 65 13.95 -2.45 7.14
C ARG A 65 13.04 -2.93 8.26
N ALA A 66 12.28 -4.00 8.03
CA ALA A 66 11.30 -4.54 8.97
C ALA A 66 11.91 -5.43 10.07
N THR A 67 13.19 -5.83 9.92
CA THR A 67 13.90 -6.56 10.98
C THR A 67 14.08 -5.67 12.20
N ILE A 68 13.18 -5.86 13.15
CA ILE A 68 13.18 -5.22 14.45
C ILE A 68 14.48 -5.57 15.16
N THR A 69 15.06 -4.54 15.77
CA THR A 69 16.14 -4.58 16.75
C THR A 69 16.06 -5.87 17.58
N PRO A 70 17.17 -6.61 17.76
CA PRO A 70 17.16 -7.89 18.47
C PRO A 70 16.53 -7.73 19.85
N ALA A 71 15.30 -8.23 20.02
CA ALA A 71 14.67 -8.37 21.32
C ALA A 71 15.33 -9.56 22.01
N GLY A 72 16.46 -9.28 22.68
CA GLY A 72 17.26 -10.27 23.38
C GLY A 72 18.01 -11.18 22.42
N THR A 73 19.33 -11.17 22.52
CA THR A 73 20.18 -12.12 21.80
C THR A 73 19.82 -13.51 22.30
N ASN A 74 18.93 -14.21 21.60
CA ASN A 74 18.61 -15.61 21.84
C ASN A 74 19.78 -16.44 21.31
N GLN A 75 20.92 -16.24 21.96
CA GLN A 75 22.23 -16.75 21.59
C GLN A 75 22.32 -18.15 22.14
N GLN A 76 22.52 -19.13 21.25
CA GLN A 76 22.79 -20.49 21.68
C GLN A 76 24.30 -20.60 21.84
N VAL A 77 24.74 -20.87 23.08
CA VAL A 77 26.14 -21.14 23.38
C VAL A 77 26.29 -22.64 23.51
N HIS A 78 26.93 -23.25 22.52
CA HIS A 78 27.34 -24.64 22.58
C HIS A 78 28.63 -24.74 23.37
N VAL A 79 28.64 -25.53 24.44
CA VAL A 79 29.86 -25.85 25.17
C VAL A 79 30.38 -27.16 24.61
N SER A 80 31.57 -27.13 24.05
CA SER A 80 32.23 -28.31 23.49
C SER A 80 33.52 -28.64 24.23
N ILE A 81 33.78 -29.93 24.41
CA ILE A 81 35.02 -30.46 24.97
C ILE A 81 35.65 -31.35 23.89
N GLY A 82 36.79 -30.91 23.35
CA GLY A 82 37.41 -31.56 22.19
C GLY A 82 36.53 -31.44 20.95
N THR A 83 35.99 -32.56 20.46
CA THR A 83 35.11 -32.64 19.28
C THR A 83 33.63 -32.84 19.62
N ASN A 84 33.27 -32.97 20.90
CA ASN A 84 31.90 -33.28 21.32
C ASN A 84 31.21 -32.07 21.94
N ILE A 85 29.95 -31.84 21.59
CA ILE A 85 29.09 -30.82 22.19
C ILE A 85 28.49 -31.41 23.47
N VAL A 86 28.84 -30.82 24.61
CA VAL A 86 28.50 -31.31 25.96
C VAL A 86 27.21 -30.67 26.48
N GLY A 87 26.84 -29.50 25.96
CA GLY A 87 25.56 -28.86 26.28
C GLY A 87 25.34 -27.58 25.49
N SER A 88 24.09 -27.13 25.43
CA SER A 88 23.70 -25.86 24.82
C SER A 88 22.99 -24.99 25.84
N LEU A 89 23.51 -23.79 26.11
CA LEU A 89 22.83 -22.80 26.94
C LEU A 89 22.18 -21.75 26.05
N ARG A 90 20.90 -21.48 26.31
CA ARG A 90 20.17 -20.36 25.70
C ARG A 90 20.33 -19.17 26.61
N LEU A 91 21.04 -18.15 26.14
CA LEU A 91 21.21 -16.90 26.88
C LEU A 91 20.29 -15.85 26.28
N GLY A 92 19.76 -14.96 27.11
CA GLY A 92 19.04 -13.75 26.66
C GLY A 92 19.93 -12.51 26.63
N THR A 93 21.21 -12.65 26.96
CA THR A 93 22.19 -11.58 27.12
C THR A 93 23.48 -11.93 26.38
N ASN A 94 24.15 -10.94 25.77
CA ASN A 94 25.48 -11.09 25.12
C ASN A 94 26.63 -11.35 26.11
N ARG A 95 26.33 -11.62 27.37
CA ARG A 95 27.30 -11.74 28.45
C ARG A 95 27.01 -12.99 29.25
N LEU A 96 28.06 -13.77 29.47
CA LEU A 96 28.06 -14.88 30.42
C LEU A 96 29.03 -14.51 31.55
N GLY A 97 28.49 -13.95 32.64
CA GLY A 97 29.31 -13.38 33.72
C GLY A 97 30.14 -12.18 33.23
N THR A 98 31.48 -12.29 33.28
CA THR A 98 32.42 -11.27 32.81
C THR A 98 32.86 -11.44 31.34
N LEU A 99 32.48 -12.55 30.69
CA LEU A 99 32.82 -12.83 29.30
C LEU A 99 31.82 -12.12 28.37
N ASP A 100 32.34 -11.22 27.54
CA ASP A 100 31.59 -10.64 26.43
C ASP A 100 31.57 -11.65 25.28
N LEU A 101 30.41 -12.26 25.06
CA LEU A 101 30.22 -13.26 24.03
C LEU A 101 30.09 -12.62 22.63
N GLY A 102 29.98 -11.29 22.53
CA GLY A 102 29.72 -10.63 21.26
C GLY A 102 28.31 -10.94 20.71
N GLN A 103 28.03 -10.49 19.48
CA GLN A 103 26.68 -10.49 18.91
C GLN A 103 26.37 -11.70 17.99
N ALA A 104 27.25 -12.70 17.94
CA ALA A 104 27.07 -13.85 17.05
C ALA A 104 25.92 -14.75 17.56
N PRO A 105 24.94 -15.16 16.74
CA PRO A 105 23.76 -15.91 17.20
C PRO A 105 24.08 -17.31 17.73
N ASP A 106 25.23 -17.88 17.36
CA ASP A 106 25.68 -19.21 17.75
C ASP A 106 27.18 -19.13 18.10
N ILE A 107 27.55 -19.56 19.31
CA ILE A 107 28.91 -19.47 19.83
C ILE A 107 29.32 -20.80 20.42
N THR A 108 30.48 -21.29 20.01
CA THR A 108 31.07 -22.49 20.60
C THR A 108 32.15 -22.10 21.61
N LEU A 109 31.91 -22.42 22.89
CA LEU A 109 32.93 -22.34 23.94
C LEU A 109 33.67 -23.67 23.99
N ASN A 110 34.89 -23.68 23.47
CA ASN A 110 35.75 -24.85 23.52
C ASN A 110 36.59 -24.85 24.79
N LEU A 111 36.51 -25.93 25.56
CA LEU A 111 37.42 -26.14 26.68
C LEU A 111 38.78 -26.61 26.15
N VAL A 112 39.79 -25.76 26.26
CA VAL A 112 41.15 -26.03 25.78
C VAL A 112 42.11 -26.00 26.98
N ALA A 113 43.04 -26.96 27.00
CA ALA A 113 44.07 -27.03 28.01
C ALA A 113 45.28 -26.22 27.53
N LEU A 114 45.58 -25.07 28.16
CA LEU A 114 46.74 -24.26 27.80
C LEU A 114 47.91 -24.53 28.75
N PRO A 115 49.13 -24.75 28.20
CA PRO A 115 50.32 -24.92 29.02
C PRO A 115 50.76 -23.56 29.61
N LEU A 116 51.10 -23.54 30.90
CA LEU A 116 51.68 -22.36 31.55
C LEU A 116 53.13 -22.16 31.07
N PRO A 117 53.51 -20.96 30.59
CA PRO A 117 54.88 -20.69 30.19
C PRO A 117 55.83 -20.93 31.37
N GLY A 118 56.70 -21.94 31.25
CA GLY A 118 57.70 -22.28 32.27
C GLY A 118 57.30 -23.32 33.32
N SER A 119 56.19 -24.05 33.16
CA SER A 119 55.87 -25.21 34.01
C SER A 119 55.18 -26.35 33.25
N THR A 120 55.22 -27.58 33.77
CA THR A 120 54.49 -28.74 33.24
C THR A 120 52.99 -28.72 33.56
N ASN A 121 52.51 -27.69 34.28
CA ASN A 121 51.11 -27.58 34.68
C ASN A 121 50.28 -26.99 33.53
N THR A 122 49.15 -27.62 33.27
CA THR A 122 48.18 -27.20 32.27
C THR A 122 46.93 -26.72 33.00
N PHE A 123 46.40 -25.55 32.63
CA PHE A 123 45.12 -25.09 33.12
C PHE A 123 44.07 -25.18 32.00
N LEU A 124 42.84 -25.49 32.40
CA LEU A 124 41.71 -25.55 31.48
C LEU A 124 41.15 -24.13 31.35
N ALA A 125 41.12 -23.60 30.13
CA ALA A 125 40.51 -22.33 29.81
C ALA A 125 39.43 -22.54 28.75
N PHE A 126 38.34 -21.80 28.85
CA PHE A 126 37.36 -21.71 27.77
C PHE A 126 37.91 -20.76 26.71
N GLN A 127 38.24 -21.29 25.54
CA GLN A 127 38.61 -20.50 24.39
C GLN A 127 37.36 -20.28 23.53
N LEU A 128 37.00 -19.02 23.34
CA LEU A 128 35.94 -18.62 22.42
C LEU A 128 36.44 -18.89 20.99
N GLN A 129 35.89 -19.91 20.33
CA GLN A 129 36.15 -20.13 18.91
C GLN A 129 35.00 -19.53 18.11
N THR A 130 35.22 -18.34 17.55
CA THR A 130 34.30 -17.69 16.61
C THR A 130 34.55 -18.09 15.14
N ASN A 131 35.61 -18.86 14.90
CA ASN A 131 36.05 -19.27 13.56
C ASN A 131 35.42 -20.60 13.17
N ASN A 132 34.23 -20.53 12.55
CA ASN A 132 33.81 -21.37 11.40
C ASN A 132 32.30 -21.36 11.16
N VAL A 133 31.53 -20.55 11.88
CA VAL A 133 30.24 -20.15 11.32
C VAL A 133 30.59 -19.19 10.18
N PRO A 134 30.35 -19.53 8.89
CA PRO A 134 30.49 -18.53 7.82
C PRO A 134 29.73 -17.29 8.30
N PRO A 135 30.21 -16.06 8.10
CA PRO A 135 29.46 -14.87 8.48
C PRO A 135 28.10 -15.00 7.81
N LYS A 136 27.10 -15.46 8.55
CA LYS A 136 25.75 -15.65 8.04
C LYS A 136 25.37 -14.23 7.72
N LYS A 137 25.31 -13.95 6.42
CA LYS A 137 25.27 -12.61 5.83
C LYS A 137 24.58 -11.66 6.78
N THR A 138 25.29 -10.61 7.19
CA THR A 138 24.80 -9.38 7.85
C THR A 138 23.44 -9.52 8.54
N LEU A 139 23.41 -9.33 9.86
CA LEU A 139 22.26 -9.24 10.79
C LEU A 139 20.91 -8.67 10.26
N ALA A 140 20.87 -8.01 9.10
CA ALA A 140 19.71 -7.65 8.29
C ALA A 140 19.03 -8.82 7.53
N GLU A 141 19.65 -9.99 7.39
CA GLU A 141 19.12 -11.16 6.64
C GLU A 141 18.61 -12.25 7.60
N ARG A 142 17.76 -11.88 8.56
CA ARG A 142 17.13 -12.85 9.49
C ARG A 142 15.92 -13.56 8.90
N VAL A 143 15.31 -13.01 7.84
CA VAL A 143 14.19 -13.64 7.14
C VAL A 143 14.66 -14.13 5.78
N GLU A 144 14.91 -15.43 5.70
CA GLU A 144 15.28 -16.09 4.44
C GLU A 144 14.01 -16.38 3.63
N LEU A 145 13.96 -15.89 2.39
CA LEU A 145 12.88 -16.20 1.46
C LEU A 145 13.16 -17.51 0.75
N LEU A 146 12.44 -18.55 1.14
CA LEU A 146 12.59 -19.89 0.59
C LEU A 146 11.57 -20.14 -0.51
N ASN A 147 12.03 -20.77 -1.59
CA ASN A 147 11.12 -21.33 -2.57
C ASN A 147 10.86 -22.80 -2.24
N LEU A 148 9.64 -23.10 -1.77
CA LEU A 148 9.23 -24.45 -1.38
C LEU A 148 8.58 -25.23 -2.52
N ASN A 149 8.38 -24.61 -3.69
CA ASN A 149 7.73 -25.23 -4.85
C ASN A 149 8.68 -25.21 -6.06
N PRO A 150 8.87 -26.32 -6.79
CA PRO A 150 9.69 -26.33 -8.01
C PRO A 150 9.26 -25.28 -9.04
N ALA A 151 7.96 -24.97 -9.13
CA ALA A 151 7.43 -23.93 -10.02
C ALA A 151 7.30 -22.54 -9.37
N GLY A 152 7.70 -22.37 -8.10
CA GLY A 152 7.45 -21.14 -7.35
C GLY A 152 8.10 -19.89 -7.95
N GLY A 153 9.28 -20.01 -8.56
CA GLY A 153 9.94 -18.91 -9.25
C GLY A 153 9.14 -18.37 -10.45
N PHE A 154 8.52 -19.27 -11.22
CA PHE A 154 7.64 -18.87 -12.32
C PHE A 154 6.39 -18.17 -11.81
N TYR A 155 5.76 -18.70 -10.75
CA TYR A 155 4.57 -18.10 -10.17
C TYR A 155 4.85 -16.70 -9.63
N VAL A 156 5.97 -16.52 -8.92
CA VAL A 156 6.46 -15.21 -8.46
C VAL A 156 6.63 -14.25 -9.64
N ALA A 157 7.28 -14.68 -10.73
CA ALA A 157 7.48 -13.82 -11.90
C ALA A 157 6.14 -13.39 -12.53
N PHE A 158 5.17 -14.30 -12.67
CA PHE A 158 3.84 -13.97 -13.18
C PHE A 158 3.08 -13.02 -12.27
N GLN A 159 3.11 -13.22 -10.95
CA GLN A 159 2.47 -12.31 -10.00
C GLN A 159 3.05 -10.90 -10.09
N VAL A 160 4.39 -10.79 -10.08
CA VAL A 160 5.07 -9.49 -10.22
C VAL A 160 4.70 -8.82 -11.53
N ALA A 161 4.64 -9.58 -12.63
CA ALA A 161 4.24 -9.04 -13.93
C ALA A 161 2.79 -8.53 -13.94
N ILE A 162 1.85 -9.29 -13.38
CA ILE A 162 0.43 -8.90 -13.32
C ILE A 162 0.27 -7.67 -12.44
N TYR A 163 0.64 -7.75 -11.16
CA TYR A 163 0.41 -6.67 -10.21
C TYR A 163 1.26 -5.42 -10.52
N GLY A 164 2.53 -5.61 -10.90
CA GLY A 164 3.38 -4.52 -11.37
C GLY A 164 2.87 -3.88 -12.66
N GLY A 165 2.33 -4.70 -13.57
CA GLY A 165 1.70 -4.24 -14.80
C GLY A 165 0.49 -3.35 -14.53
N PHE A 166 -0.36 -3.71 -13.57
CA PHE A 166 -1.48 -2.86 -13.12
C PHE A 166 -1.00 -1.52 -12.56
N VAL A 167 0.04 -1.53 -11.72
CA VAL A 167 0.61 -0.30 -11.14
C VAL A 167 1.19 0.61 -12.22
N LEU A 168 1.90 0.04 -13.20
CA LEU A 168 2.48 0.80 -14.31
C LEU A 168 1.41 1.31 -15.29
N ALA A 169 0.34 0.53 -15.50
CA ALA A 169 -0.78 0.91 -16.37
C ALA A 169 -1.73 1.92 -15.72
N ALA A 170 -1.78 2.02 -14.40
CA ALA A 170 -2.69 2.88 -13.64
C ALA A 170 -2.82 4.33 -14.18
N PRO A 171 -1.74 5.11 -14.44
CA PRO A 171 -1.88 6.47 -14.97
C PRO A 171 -2.65 6.52 -16.30
N PHE A 172 -2.40 5.57 -17.19
CA PHE A 172 -3.09 5.48 -18.48
C PHE A 172 -4.54 5.00 -18.34
N VAL A 173 -4.78 4.04 -17.44
CA VAL A 173 -6.13 3.54 -17.15
C VAL A 173 -7.00 4.66 -16.57
N LEU A 174 -6.48 5.42 -15.60
CA LEU A 174 -7.17 6.58 -15.03
C LEU A 174 -7.49 7.63 -16.10
N TYR A 175 -6.55 7.89 -17.00
CA TYR A 175 -6.76 8.79 -18.13
C TYR A 175 -7.89 8.32 -19.06
N TYR A 176 -7.90 7.04 -19.46
CA TYR A 176 -8.92 6.52 -20.39
C TYR A 176 -10.31 6.41 -19.74
N VAL A 177 -10.39 5.92 -18.51
CA VAL A 177 -11.65 5.89 -17.73
C VAL A 177 -12.16 7.31 -17.52
N GLY A 178 -11.25 8.22 -17.22
CA GLY A 178 -11.54 9.64 -17.12
C GLY A 178 -12.15 10.26 -18.38
N MET A 179 -11.53 10.00 -19.53
CA MET A 179 -12.01 10.46 -20.84
C MET A 179 -13.38 9.88 -21.20
N PHE A 180 -13.72 8.69 -20.67
CA PHE A 180 -15.05 8.11 -20.81
C PHE A 180 -16.12 8.81 -19.96
N ILE A 181 -15.75 9.30 -18.78
CA ILE A 181 -16.66 10.04 -17.88
C ILE A 181 -16.83 11.50 -18.33
N LEU A 182 -15.82 12.07 -18.99
CA LEU A 182 -15.77 13.47 -19.44
C LEU A 182 -17.00 13.97 -20.24
N PRO A 183 -17.63 13.18 -21.13
CA PRO A 183 -18.84 13.59 -21.84
C PRO A 183 -20.05 13.85 -20.93
N ALA A 184 -20.11 13.19 -19.77
CA ALA A 184 -21.19 13.32 -18.80
C ALA A 184 -21.08 14.60 -17.94
N LEU A 185 -19.95 15.33 -17.99
CA LEU A 185 -19.74 16.56 -17.23
C LEU A 185 -20.13 17.82 -18.02
N ARG A 186 -20.62 18.84 -17.30
CA ARG A 186 -20.97 20.16 -17.84
C ARG A 186 -19.79 20.83 -18.55
N ARG A 187 -20.08 21.66 -19.57
CA ARG A 187 -19.05 22.32 -20.40
C ARG A 187 -18.08 23.19 -19.59
N SER A 188 -18.55 23.86 -18.55
CA SER A 188 -17.76 24.66 -17.61
C SER A 188 -16.82 23.81 -16.74
N GLU A 189 -17.10 22.53 -16.56
CA GLU A 189 -16.33 21.64 -15.70
C GLU A 189 -15.18 20.94 -16.42
N LYS A 190 -15.23 20.86 -17.75
CA LYS A 190 -14.19 20.21 -18.57
C LYS A 190 -12.79 20.77 -18.34
N LYS A 191 -12.66 22.07 -18.05
CA LYS A 191 -11.38 22.72 -17.72
C LYS A 191 -10.77 22.23 -16.40
N HIS A 192 -11.60 21.78 -15.46
CA HIS A 192 -11.18 21.29 -14.14
C HIS A 192 -10.89 19.78 -14.12
N ILE A 193 -11.19 19.06 -15.20
CA ILE A 193 -10.99 17.62 -15.30
C ILE A 193 -9.52 17.26 -15.54
N LEU A 194 -8.82 18.00 -16.41
CA LEU A 194 -7.41 17.77 -16.69
C LEU A 194 -6.52 17.83 -15.42
N PRO A 195 -6.66 18.85 -14.53
CA PRO A 195 -5.95 18.82 -13.25
C PRO A 195 -6.47 17.71 -12.32
N GLY A 196 -7.74 17.31 -12.42
CA GLY A 196 -8.29 16.17 -11.68
C GLY A 196 -7.56 14.85 -11.97
N PHE A 197 -7.22 14.56 -13.24
CA PHE A 197 -6.44 13.37 -13.60
C PHE A 197 -4.99 13.43 -13.12
N ALA A 198 -4.38 14.62 -13.15
CA ALA A 198 -3.04 14.80 -12.60
C ALA A 198 -3.04 14.56 -11.09
N ILE A 199 -4.06 15.05 -10.37
CA ILE A 199 -4.25 14.80 -8.95
C ILE A 199 -4.46 13.31 -8.69
N GLY A 200 -5.33 12.62 -9.44
CA GLY A 200 -5.54 11.18 -9.29
C GLY A 200 -4.26 10.39 -9.50
N THR A 201 -3.56 10.62 -10.61
CA THR A 201 -2.27 9.97 -10.88
C THR A 201 -1.26 10.19 -9.75
N LEU A 202 -1.17 11.42 -9.22
CA LEU A 202 -0.30 11.75 -8.09
C LEU A 202 -0.76 11.08 -6.80
N LEU A 203 -2.06 10.94 -6.60
CA LEU A 203 -2.66 10.29 -5.43
C LEU A 203 -2.44 8.78 -5.47
N PHE A 204 -2.59 8.12 -6.63
CA PHE A 204 -2.21 6.72 -6.85
C PHE A 204 -0.72 6.49 -6.55
N ALA A 205 0.15 7.30 -7.16
CA ALA A 205 1.59 7.22 -6.93
C ALA A 205 1.94 7.47 -5.46
N GLY A 206 1.24 8.41 -4.82
CA GLY A 206 1.33 8.69 -3.39
C GLY A 206 0.89 7.51 -2.53
N GLY A 207 -0.20 6.83 -2.89
CA GLY A 207 -0.70 5.65 -2.20
C GLY A 207 0.24 4.46 -2.29
N VAL A 208 0.76 4.18 -3.49
CA VAL A 208 1.77 3.13 -3.71
C VAL A 208 3.05 3.46 -2.93
N SER A 209 3.51 4.71 -2.98
CA SER A 209 4.71 5.14 -2.26
C SER A 209 4.54 5.08 -0.74
N PHE A 210 3.41 5.56 -0.22
CA PHE A 210 3.06 5.49 1.19
C PHE A 210 2.99 4.04 1.67
N CYS A 211 2.37 3.17 0.88
CA CYS A 211 2.33 1.74 1.18
C CYS A 211 3.73 1.14 1.23
N TYR A 212 4.56 1.38 0.21
CA TYR A 212 5.89 0.80 0.12
C TYR A 212 6.84 1.27 1.23
N PHE A 213 6.89 2.58 1.51
CA PHE A 213 7.87 3.15 2.43
C PHE A 213 7.44 3.16 3.90
N VAL A 214 6.14 3.26 4.18
CA VAL A 214 5.63 3.42 5.55
C VAL A 214 4.88 2.19 6.01
N MET A 215 3.86 1.76 5.25
CA MET A 215 2.99 0.67 5.69
C MET A 215 3.70 -0.69 5.63
N MET A 216 4.45 -0.97 4.55
CA MET A 216 5.11 -2.25 4.35
C MET A 216 6.06 -2.63 5.48
N PRO A 217 7.03 -1.79 5.91
CA PRO A 217 7.91 -2.16 7.03
C PRO A 217 7.14 -2.30 8.35
N LEU A 218 6.07 -1.52 8.55
CA LEU A 218 5.23 -1.61 9.74
C LEU A 218 4.44 -2.92 9.76
N ALA A 219 3.86 -3.35 8.63
CA ALA A 219 3.16 -4.62 8.48
C ALA A 219 4.09 -5.81 8.75
N LEU A 220 5.24 -5.82 8.07
CA LEU A 220 6.21 -6.91 8.20
C LEU A 220 6.76 -7.01 9.63
N GLY A 221 7.09 -5.87 10.24
CA GLY A 221 7.54 -5.84 11.64
C GLY A 221 6.45 -6.29 12.61
N ALA A 222 5.20 -5.89 12.37
CA ALA A 222 4.04 -6.36 13.14
C ALA A 222 3.87 -7.89 13.08
N SER A 223 3.95 -8.49 11.88
CA SER A 223 3.84 -9.95 11.71
C SER A 223 4.98 -10.71 12.41
N VAL A 224 6.21 -10.19 12.38
CA VAL A 224 7.34 -10.77 13.12
C VAL A 224 7.10 -10.73 14.63
N LYS A 225 6.73 -9.57 15.20
CA LYS A 225 6.45 -9.45 16.65
C LYS A 225 5.32 -10.37 17.09
N TYR A 226 4.30 -10.50 16.26
CA TYR A 226 3.17 -11.37 16.56
C TYR A 226 3.58 -12.85 16.58
N SER A 227 4.41 -13.26 15.62
CA SER A 227 4.98 -14.62 15.57
C SER A 227 5.86 -14.92 16.78
N GLU A 228 6.70 -13.97 17.20
CA GLU A 228 7.55 -14.09 18.39
C GLU A 228 6.70 -14.19 19.67
N TRP A 229 5.63 -13.42 19.78
CA TRP A 229 4.70 -13.47 20.91
C TRP A 229 4.02 -14.84 21.05
N LEU A 230 3.74 -15.52 19.93
CA LEU A 230 3.23 -16.90 19.91
C LEU A 230 4.29 -17.98 20.16
N GLY A 231 5.58 -17.61 20.24
CA GLY A 231 6.69 -18.55 20.44
C GLY A 231 7.18 -19.24 19.17
N PHE A 232 6.77 -18.79 17.98
CA PHE A 232 7.28 -19.31 16.71
C PHE A 232 8.56 -18.58 16.28
N SER A 233 9.50 -19.30 15.68
CA SER A 233 10.69 -18.70 15.07
C SER A 233 10.35 -18.11 13.70
N ALA A 234 10.28 -16.78 13.59
CA ALA A 234 9.83 -16.05 12.41
C ALA A 234 10.89 -15.87 11.29
N ASN A 235 11.88 -16.78 11.20
CA ASN A 235 13.11 -16.57 10.40
C ASN A 235 13.03 -17.11 8.96
N GLN A 236 11.96 -17.80 8.58
CA GLN A 236 11.84 -18.46 7.27
C GLN A 236 10.47 -18.19 6.67
N TRP A 237 10.43 -17.51 5.52
CA TRP A 237 9.19 -17.11 4.88
C TRP A 237 9.13 -17.68 3.47
N ARG A 238 7.92 -18.03 3.00
CA ARG A 238 7.73 -18.49 1.63
C ARG A 238 7.82 -17.29 0.67
N ALA A 239 8.73 -17.38 -0.31
CA ALA A 239 8.93 -16.30 -1.28
C ALA A 239 7.65 -15.94 -2.05
N GLU A 240 6.86 -16.95 -2.42
CA GLU A 240 5.58 -16.81 -3.11
C GLU A 240 4.56 -16.01 -2.30
N GLU A 241 4.34 -16.37 -1.03
CA GLU A 241 3.38 -15.69 -0.15
C GLU A 241 3.79 -14.26 0.13
N TYR A 242 5.10 -14.06 0.39
CA TYR A 242 5.66 -12.72 0.59
C TYR A 242 5.40 -11.81 -0.62
N ILE A 243 5.78 -12.25 -1.83
CA ILE A 243 5.62 -11.45 -3.03
C ILE A 243 4.14 -11.19 -3.33
N SER A 244 3.29 -12.21 -3.21
CA SER A 244 1.83 -12.09 -3.36
C SER A 244 1.25 -11.05 -2.41
N PHE A 245 1.63 -11.10 -1.13
CA PHE A 245 1.22 -10.14 -0.12
C PHE A 245 1.67 -8.71 -0.47
N VAL A 246 2.97 -8.50 -0.73
CA VAL A 246 3.52 -7.17 -1.03
C VAL A 246 2.85 -6.59 -2.27
N CYS A 247 2.70 -7.37 -3.34
CA CYS A 247 2.06 -6.94 -4.58
C CYS A 247 0.59 -6.55 -4.40
N LYS A 248 -0.20 -7.39 -3.71
CA LYS A 248 -1.62 -7.09 -3.43
C LYS A 248 -1.76 -5.87 -2.53
N PHE A 249 -0.88 -5.72 -1.54
CA PHE A 249 -0.93 -4.62 -0.61
C PHE A 249 -0.58 -3.28 -1.28
N LEU A 250 0.43 -3.26 -2.17
CA LEU A 250 0.76 -2.08 -2.98
C LEU A 250 -0.38 -1.69 -3.92
N LEU A 251 -0.92 -2.65 -4.67
CA LEU A 251 -2.02 -2.39 -5.59
C LEU A 251 -3.27 -1.94 -4.83
N GLY A 252 -3.59 -2.60 -3.71
CA GLY A 252 -4.72 -2.28 -2.87
C GLY A 252 -4.66 -0.87 -2.29
N MET A 253 -3.51 -0.47 -1.77
CA MET A 253 -3.31 0.89 -1.27
C MET A 253 -3.33 1.93 -2.39
N GLY A 254 -2.73 1.64 -3.55
CA GLY A 254 -2.80 2.52 -4.72
C GLY A 254 -4.25 2.75 -5.17
N LEU A 255 -5.02 1.68 -5.36
CA LEU A 255 -6.43 1.76 -5.73
C LEU A 255 -7.30 2.40 -4.64
N GLY A 256 -7.01 2.13 -3.37
CA GLY A 256 -7.70 2.75 -2.25
C GLY A 256 -7.46 4.27 -2.19
N PHE A 257 -6.29 4.74 -2.63
CA PHE A 257 -6.01 6.16 -2.76
C PHE A 257 -6.76 6.84 -3.90
N GLU A 258 -7.38 6.09 -4.83
CA GLU A 258 -8.29 6.66 -5.83
C GLU A 258 -9.71 6.90 -5.30
N LEU A 259 -10.05 6.38 -4.10
CA LEU A 259 -11.36 6.57 -3.49
C LEU A 259 -11.80 8.04 -3.44
N PRO A 260 -10.96 9.01 -3.02
CA PRO A 260 -11.35 10.41 -3.00
C PRO A 260 -11.67 10.97 -4.38
N VAL A 261 -10.89 10.61 -5.40
CA VAL A 261 -11.10 11.08 -6.77
C VAL A 261 -12.43 10.58 -7.29
N VAL A 262 -12.74 9.30 -7.06
CA VAL A 262 -14.01 8.69 -7.47
C VAL A 262 -15.19 9.34 -6.75
N ILE A 263 -15.13 9.46 -5.41
CA ILE A 263 -16.23 10.02 -4.61
C ILE A 263 -16.47 11.49 -4.98
N LEU A 264 -15.43 12.31 -5.06
CA LEU A 264 -15.57 13.73 -5.41
C LEU A 264 -16.08 13.92 -6.83
N THR A 265 -15.70 13.05 -7.76
CA THR A 265 -16.25 13.07 -9.13
C THR A 265 -17.74 12.74 -9.12
N LEU A 266 -18.18 11.75 -8.34
CA LEU A 266 -19.59 11.40 -8.20
C LEU A 266 -20.42 12.51 -7.52
N VAL A 267 -19.85 13.20 -6.53
CA VAL A 267 -20.49 14.36 -5.89
C VAL A 267 -20.65 15.49 -6.90
N LYS A 268 -19.61 15.77 -7.68
CA LYS A 268 -19.65 16.83 -8.71
C LYS A 268 -20.65 16.54 -9.83
N LEU A 269 -20.82 15.26 -10.18
CA LEU A 269 -21.86 14.80 -11.10
C LEU A 269 -23.29 14.90 -10.53
N GLY A 270 -23.45 15.24 -9.25
CA GLY A 270 -24.76 15.28 -8.58
C GLY A 270 -25.35 13.90 -8.28
N ILE A 271 -24.57 12.82 -8.43
CA ILE A 271 -25.02 11.44 -8.17
C ILE A 271 -25.05 11.17 -6.65
N LEU A 272 -24.12 11.79 -5.90
CA LEU A 272 -23.98 11.63 -4.46
C LEU A 272 -24.07 12.97 -3.73
N CYS A 273 -24.84 13.02 -2.65
CA CYS A 273 -24.89 14.16 -1.73
C CYS A 273 -24.07 13.90 -0.45
N HIS A 274 -23.68 14.97 0.25
CA HIS A 274 -22.98 14.87 1.53
C HIS A 274 -23.75 14.01 2.56
N GLU A 275 -25.07 14.18 2.63
CA GLU A 275 -25.95 13.46 3.56
C GLU A 275 -25.92 11.94 3.32
N GLN A 276 -25.90 11.52 2.05
CA GLN A 276 -25.79 10.11 1.67
C GLN A 276 -24.43 9.55 2.06
N LEU A 277 -23.35 10.30 1.81
CA LEU A 277 -22.01 9.91 2.21
C LEU A 277 -21.89 9.82 3.75
N ALA A 278 -22.45 10.78 4.49
CA ALA A 278 -22.45 10.75 5.95
C ALA A 278 -23.23 9.55 6.50
N GLY A 279 -24.35 9.18 5.88
CA GLY A 279 -25.10 7.96 6.23
C GLY A 279 -24.37 6.66 5.87
N PHE A 280 -23.49 6.68 4.86
CA PHE A 280 -22.78 5.50 4.37
C PHE A 280 -21.49 5.15 5.13
N ARG A 281 -21.07 5.97 6.11
CA ARG A 281 -19.84 5.79 6.92
C ARG A 281 -19.68 4.38 7.48
N ARG A 282 -20.73 3.84 8.11
CA ARG A 282 -20.70 2.49 8.71
C ARG A 282 -20.44 1.38 7.70
N TYR A 283 -20.93 1.56 6.47
CA TYR A 283 -20.72 0.61 5.38
C TYR A 283 -19.29 0.74 4.83
N MET A 284 -18.75 1.96 4.70
CA MET A 284 -17.35 2.12 4.30
C MET A 284 -16.36 1.52 5.27
N ILE A 285 -16.61 1.60 6.58
CA ILE A 285 -15.77 0.92 7.58
C ILE A 285 -15.75 -0.59 7.31
N ALA A 286 -16.91 -1.20 7.05
CA ALA A 286 -17.01 -2.62 6.72
C ALA A 286 -16.32 -2.95 5.39
N ILE A 287 -16.51 -2.13 4.35
CA ILE A 287 -15.88 -2.30 3.03
C ILE A 287 -14.36 -2.22 3.16
N ASN A 288 -13.83 -1.23 3.88
CA ASN A 288 -12.40 -1.07 4.12
C ASN A 288 -11.82 -2.27 4.89
N LEU A 289 -12.57 -2.81 5.85
CA LEU A 289 -12.18 -3.99 6.62
C LEU A 289 -12.17 -5.26 5.75
N VAL A 290 -13.18 -5.44 4.88
CA VAL A 290 -13.24 -6.56 3.91
C VAL A 290 -12.13 -6.44 2.88
N LEU A 291 -11.89 -5.23 2.36
CA LEU A 291 -10.83 -4.96 1.40
C LEU A 291 -9.46 -5.26 2.01
N GLY A 292 -9.25 -4.88 3.27
CA GLY A 292 -8.10 -5.31 4.07
C GLY A 292 -7.96 -6.82 4.10
N ALA A 293 -9.01 -7.55 4.49
CA ALA A 293 -8.96 -9.02 4.60
C ALA A 293 -8.66 -9.74 3.28
N VAL A 294 -9.08 -9.20 2.14
CA VAL A 294 -8.85 -9.79 0.81
C VAL A 294 -7.45 -9.48 0.28
N LEU A 295 -6.94 -8.27 0.57
CA LEU A 295 -5.69 -7.77 -0.01
C LEU A 295 -4.46 -7.99 0.88
N THR A 296 -4.65 -8.07 2.20
CA THR A 296 -3.60 -8.43 3.16
C THR A 296 -3.68 -9.91 3.52
N THR A 297 -2.69 -10.40 4.28
CA THR A 297 -2.89 -11.64 5.03
C THR A 297 -4.03 -11.46 6.03
N PRO A 298 -4.75 -12.53 6.43
CA PRO A 298 -5.86 -12.45 7.38
C PRO A 298 -5.39 -12.23 8.83
N GLU A 299 -4.39 -11.38 9.01
CA GLU A 299 -3.93 -10.90 10.32
C GLU A 299 -4.67 -9.61 10.64
N VAL A 300 -5.42 -9.62 11.75
CA VAL A 300 -6.25 -8.48 12.20
C VAL A 300 -5.44 -7.18 12.25
N LEU A 301 -4.17 -7.24 12.64
CA LEU A 301 -3.31 -6.07 12.75
C LEU A 301 -3.02 -5.42 11.40
N THR A 302 -2.61 -6.19 10.39
CA THR A 302 -2.31 -5.66 9.04
C THR A 302 -3.60 -5.18 8.34
N GLN A 303 -4.71 -5.88 8.58
CA GLN A 303 -6.03 -5.52 8.09
C GLN A 303 -6.50 -4.16 8.64
N VAL A 304 -6.42 -3.95 9.95
CA VAL A 304 -6.77 -2.67 10.58
C VAL A 304 -5.82 -1.56 10.13
N MET A 305 -4.53 -1.87 10.02
CA MET A 305 -3.52 -0.92 9.57
C MET A 305 -3.77 -0.42 8.14
N MET A 306 -4.32 -1.27 7.26
CA MET A 306 -4.78 -0.89 5.92
C MET A 306 -6.10 -0.11 5.95
N ALA A 307 -7.06 -0.51 6.79
CA ALA A 307 -8.37 0.11 6.85
C ALA A 307 -8.34 1.58 7.35
N ILE A 308 -7.44 1.90 8.29
CA ILE A 308 -7.30 3.25 8.87
C ILE A 308 -7.03 4.33 7.80
N PRO A 309 -5.97 4.25 6.97
CA PRO A 309 -5.69 5.28 5.96
C PRO A 309 -6.82 5.41 4.93
N LEU A 310 -7.46 4.30 4.54
CA LEU A 310 -8.60 4.33 3.63
C LEU A 310 -9.81 5.04 4.24
N GLN A 311 -10.08 4.79 5.52
CA GLN A 311 -11.14 5.49 6.24
C GLN A 311 -10.85 6.98 6.36
N ILE A 312 -9.59 7.36 6.63
CA ILE A 312 -9.18 8.78 6.69
C ILE A 312 -9.42 9.46 5.34
N LEU A 313 -9.02 8.82 4.24
CA LEU A 313 -9.26 9.35 2.89
C LEU A 313 -10.75 9.49 2.58
N TYR A 314 -11.56 8.52 3.00
CA TYR A 314 -13.01 8.61 2.89
C TYR A 314 -13.54 9.83 3.65
N GLU A 315 -13.15 10.02 4.91
CA GLU A 315 -13.59 11.16 5.73
C GLU A 315 -13.16 12.52 5.15
N ILE A 316 -11.95 12.62 4.60
CA ILE A 316 -11.49 13.80 3.87
C ILE A 316 -12.43 14.08 2.68
N SER A 317 -12.82 13.05 1.95
CA SER A 317 -13.74 13.17 0.81
C SER A 317 -15.12 13.67 1.23
N VAL A 318 -15.65 13.14 2.34
CA VAL A 318 -16.93 13.58 2.92
C VAL A 318 -16.86 15.05 3.35
N TRP A 319 -15.73 15.47 3.91
CA TRP A 319 -15.52 16.85 4.37
C TRP A 319 -15.40 17.85 3.22
N ILE A 320 -14.71 17.47 2.14
CA ILE A 320 -14.62 18.29 0.92
C ILE A 320 -16.02 18.42 0.27
N ALA A 321 -16.77 17.33 0.19
CA ALA A 321 -18.14 17.35 -0.34
C ALA A 321 -19.05 18.30 0.46
N TRP A 322 -18.97 18.26 1.79
CA TRP A 322 -19.68 19.20 2.67
C TRP A 322 -19.29 20.65 2.41
N TYR A 323 -17.99 20.92 2.21
CA TYR A 323 -17.50 22.26 1.95
C TYR A 323 -18.03 22.81 0.62
N TRP A 324 -18.06 22.00 -0.44
CA TRP A 324 -18.64 22.37 -1.73
C TRP A 324 -20.13 22.69 -1.62
N GLU A 325 -20.93 21.80 -1.04
CA GLU A 325 -22.37 22.01 -0.90
C GLU A 325 -22.71 23.28 -0.10
N ARG A 326 -21.94 23.58 0.94
CA ARG A 326 -22.12 24.80 1.75
C ARG A 326 -21.72 26.06 0.97
N ARG A 327 -20.76 25.96 0.06
CA ARG A 327 -20.36 27.07 -0.81
C ARG A 327 -21.44 27.36 -1.84
N ASP A 328 -21.94 26.32 -2.49
CA ASP A 328 -22.94 26.45 -3.55
C ASP A 328 -24.27 27.00 -2.99
N ARG A 329 -24.65 26.56 -1.78
CA ARG A 329 -25.80 27.12 -1.06
C ARG A 329 -25.64 28.60 -0.73
N LYS A 330 -24.43 29.07 -0.37
CA LYS A 330 -24.18 30.49 -0.10
C LYS A 330 -24.26 31.33 -1.37
N LEU A 331 -23.77 30.82 -2.50
CA LEU A 331 -23.86 31.48 -3.79
C LEU A 331 -25.33 31.61 -4.21
N ALA A 332 -26.11 30.53 -4.11
CA ALA A 332 -27.55 30.57 -4.40
C ALA A 332 -28.33 31.58 -3.51
N LEU A 333 -27.94 31.72 -2.24
CA LEU A 333 -28.55 32.71 -1.34
C LEU A 333 -28.15 34.16 -1.71
N GLN A 334 -26.92 34.38 -2.18
CA GLN A 334 -26.47 35.70 -2.65
C GLN A 334 -27.20 36.11 -3.93
N ASP A 335 -27.35 35.19 -4.88
CA ASP A 335 -28.07 35.43 -6.12
C ASP A 335 -29.56 35.74 -5.87
N ALA A 336 -30.21 34.99 -4.96
CA ALA A 336 -31.58 35.26 -4.53
C ALA A 336 -31.73 36.66 -3.90
N THR A 337 -30.80 37.05 -3.01
CA THR A 337 -30.83 38.37 -2.36
C THR A 337 -30.63 39.51 -3.37
N SER A 338 -29.74 39.32 -4.36
CA SER A 338 -29.52 40.33 -5.42
C SER A 338 -30.71 40.48 -6.37
N THR A 339 -31.48 39.41 -6.57
CA THR A 339 -32.68 39.44 -7.43
C THR A 339 -33.83 40.18 -6.73
N ASP A 340 -34.04 39.94 -5.43
CA ASP A 340 -35.06 40.67 -4.64
C ASP A 340 -34.77 42.18 -4.56
N ASP A 341 -33.49 42.58 -4.40
CA ASP A 341 -33.09 43.99 -4.40
C ASP A 341 -33.32 44.69 -5.75
N PHE A 342 -33.26 43.95 -6.87
CA PHE A 342 -33.53 44.47 -8.20
C PHE A 342 -35.04 44.63 -8.44
N VAL A 343 -35.85 43.65 -8.00
CA VAL A 343 -37.32 43.68 -8.12
C VAL A 343 -37.92 44.76 -7.20
N SER A 344 -37.36 45.01 -6.03
CA SER A 344 -37.86 46.04 -5.11
C SER A 344 -37.55 47.49 -5.53
N ARG A 345 -36.71 47.70 -6.56
CA ARG A 345 -36.29 49.03 -7.04
C ARG A 345 -36.88 49.45 -8.40
N GLY A 346 -37.63 48.57 -9.07
CA GLY A 346 -38.36 48.85 -10.32
C GLY A 346 -39.81 49.25 -10.08
#